data_AF-A0A4U1CXN1-F1
#
_entry.id   AF-A0A4U1CXN1-F1
#
_cell.length_a   1.000
_cell.length_b   1.000
_cell.length_c   1.000
_cell.angle_alpha   90.00
_cell.angle_beta   90.00
_cell.angle_gamma   90.00
#
_symmetry.space_group_name_H-M   'P 1'
#
loop_
_entity.id
_entity.type
_entity.pdbx_description
1 polymer ?
#
loop_
_entity_poly.entity_id
_entity_poly.type
_entity_poly.pdbx_seq_one_letter_code
_entity_poly.pdbx_strand_id
1 'polypeptide(L)'
;MSNRTNMTPVGKKRGPKVKVSDEQMKELALKVKKKYKQQQLTYLMLEKDTGIGRNTWKRRIEDFIHELNRPILRDFGYTDSDEIYFPNIESIFEAYGDDTQKIINELHHFELLFQELYEERTNLKEKLARLESFKDKIEEYTMAISNLQKEVKHYKTLYEQIVVSSTETHLRDEIGLKDNLLDFNTNFNKNISLNNLQHHFPEILEDVVDNDETIRVKNMEKLKNQFNNLFKE
;
A
#
# COMPACT_ATOMS: atom_id res chain seq x y z
N MET A 1 -79.97 -56.18 21.98
CA MET A 1 -78.97 -57.24 22.25
C MET A 1 -77.68 -56.86 21.53
N SER A 2 -76.58 -56.78 22.30
CA SER A 2 -75.17 -57.03 21.94
C SER A 2 -74.51 -56.26 20.77
N ASN A 3 -73.26 -55.79 20.83
CA ASN A 3 -72.24 -55.76 21.87
C ASN A 3 -71.21 -54.68 21.47
N ARG A 4 -70.85 -53.78 22.40
CA ARG A 4 -69.65 -52.94 22.30
C ARG A 4 -68.43 -53.80 22.63
N THR A 5 -67.47 -53.90 21.72
CA THR A 5 -66.12 -54.38 22.02
C THR A 5 -65.13 -53.30 21.60
N ASN A 6 -64.86 -52.38 22.53
CA ASN A 6 -63.73 -51.47 22.42
C ASN A 6 -62.47 -52.27 22.79
N MET A 7 -61.69 -52.67 21.78
CA MET A 7 -60.33 -53.13 21.98
C MET A 7 -59.44 -51.91 22.24
N THR A 8 -59.02 -51.76 23.49
CA THR A 8 -57.93 -50.89 23.91
C THR A 8 -56.62 -51.33 23.24
N PRO A 9 -55.88 -50.44 22.55
CA PRO A 9 -54.58 -50.80 22.05
C PRO A 9 -53.57 -50.81 23.19
N VAL A 10 -52.93 -51.97 23.32
CA VAL A 10 -51.83 -52.32 24.23
C VAL A 10 -50.79 -51.19 24.29
N GLY A 11 -50.64 -50.60 25.49
CA GLY A 11 -49.62 -49.61 25.77
C GLY A 11 -48.22 -50.18 25.55
N LYS A 12 -47.49 -49.60 24.60
CA LYS A 12 -46.04 -49.83 24.46
C LYS A 12 -45.37 -49.39 25.76
N LYS A 13 -44.71 -50.33 26.44
CA LYS A 13 -43.92 -50.14 27.67
C LYS A 13 -43.06 -48.89 27.57
N ARG A 14 -43.38 -47.85 28.37
CA ARG A 14 -42.60 -46.62 28.52
C ARG A 14 -41.69 -46.79 29.73
N GLY A 15 -40.47 -47.27 29.48
CA GLY A 15 -39.34 -47.31 30.43
C GLY A 15 -38.06 -46.96 29.66
N PRO A 16 -37.06 -46.32 30.29
CA PRO A 16 -36.13 -45.45 29.60
C PRO A 16 -35.12 -46.22 28.74
N LYS A 17 -35.11 -45.94 27.43
CA LYS A 17 -34.00 -46.29 26.55
C LYS A 17 -32.80 -45.44 26.96
N VAL A 18 -31.82 -46.05 27.64
CA VAL A 18 -30.46 -45.57 27.95
C VAL A 18 -30.38 -44.14 28.52
N LYS A 19 -29.95 -44.02 29.78
CA LYS A 19 -29.63 -42.72 30.39
C LYS A 19 -28.35 -42.15 29.74
N VAL A 20 -28.49 -41.52 28.58
CA VAL A 20 -27.39 -40.77 27.94
C VAL A 20 -27.17 -39.50 28.75
N SER A 21 -25.93 -39.19 29.12
CA SER A 21 -25.59 -37.94 29.81
C SER A 21 -25.76 -36.74 28.87
N ASP A 22 -25.98 -35.53 29.41
CA ASP A 22 -26.06 -34.32 28.60
C ASP A 22 -24.77 -34.06 27.82
N GLU A 23 -23.61 -34.37 28.40
CA GLU A 23 -22.30 -34.29 27.74
C GLU A 23 -22.19 -35.24 26.54
N GLN A 24 -22.64 -36.49 26.71
CA GLN A 24 -22.69 -37.46 25.63
C GLN A 24 -23.66 -37.04 24.51
N MET A 25 -24.77 -36.38 24.87
CA MET A 25 -25.68 -35.80 23.88
C MET A 25 -25.01 -34.65 23.12
N LYS A 26 -24.24 -33.78 23.77
CA LYS A 26 -23.48 -32.71 23.11
C LYS A 26 -22.45 -33.26 22.12
N GLU A 27 -21.69 -34.27 22.51
CA GLU A 27 -20.72 -34.93 21.62
C GLU A 27 -21.39 -35.57 20.39
N LEU A 28 -22.53 -36.24 20.59
CA LEU A 28 -23.31 -36.82 19.50
C LEU A 28 -23.85 -35.73 18.56
N ALA A 29 -24.35 -34.61 19.11
CA ALA A 29 -24.82 -33.48 18.31
C ALA A 29 -23.68 -32.87 17.46
N LEU A 30 -22.47 -32.75 18.03
CA LEU A 30 -21.28 -32.31 17.30
C LEU A 30 -20.90 -33.28 16.18
N LYS A 31 -20.91 -34.60 16.45
CA LYS A 31 -20.64 -35.62 15.41
C LYS A 31 -21.63 -35.56 14.26
N VAL A 32 -22.92 -35.40 14.55
CA VAL A 32 -23.96 -35.26 13.51
C VAL A 32 -23.78 -33.94 12.75
N LYS A 33 -23.55 -32.82 13.42
CA LYS A 33 -23.28 -31.53 12.73
C LYS A 33 -22.06 -31.64 11.79
N LYS A 34 -20.96 -32.25 12.25
CA LYS A 34 -19.77 -32.50 11.42
C LYS A 34 -20.08 -33.34 10.18
N LYS A 35 -20.92 -34.36 10.32
CA LYS A 35 -21.34 -35.23 9.20
C LYS A 35 -22.13 -34.47 8.12
N TYR A 36 -22.88 -33.44 8.49
CA TYR A 36 -23.77 -32.71 7.55
C TYR A 36 -23.40 -31.24 7.31
N LYS A 37 -22.23 -30.81 7.80
CA LYS A 37 -21.49 -29.57 7.52
C LYS A 37 -22.31 -28.27 7.57
N GLN A 38 -23.11 -28.02 6.53
CA GLN A 38 -23.79 -26.75 6.24
C GLN A 38 -25.30 -26.77 6.49
N GLN A 39 -25.87 -27.94 6.77
CA GLN A 39 -27.30 -28.03 7.09
C GLN A 39 -27.53 -27.70 8.56
N GLN A 40 -28.56 -26.89 8.83
CA GLN A 40 -29.02 -26.65 10.19
C GLN A 40 -29.37 -27.97 10.86
N LEU A 41 -28.79 -28.18 12.05
CA LEU A 41 -29.01 -29.36 12.85
C LEU A 41 -30.46 -29.35 13.36
N THR A 42 -31.31 -30.19 12.77
CA THR A 42 -32.71 -30.32 13.18
C THR A 42 -32.90 -31.51 14.13
N TYR A 43 -33.87 -31.42 15.06
CA TYR A 43 -34.12 -32.51 16.02
C TYR A 43 -34.54 -33.83 15.35
N LEU A 44 -35.23 -33.75 14.20
CA LEU A 44 -35.60 -34.92 13.40
C LEU A 44 -34.36 -35.64 12.83
N MET A 45 -33.36 -34.87 12.43
CA MET A 45 -32.10 -35.37 11.89
C MET A 45 -31.26 -36.02 12.98
N LEU A 46 -31.20 -35.42 14.17
CA LEU A 46 -30.59 -36.03 15.34
C LEU A 46 -31.27 -37.35 15.73
N GLU A 47 -32.60 -37.41 15.67
CA GLU A 47 -33.34 -38.65 15.97
C GLU A 47 -33.05 -39.76 14.96
N LYS A 48 -32.97 -39.43 13.66
CA LYS A 48 -32.62 -40.40 12.62
C LYS A 48 -31.19 -40.94 12.78
N ASP A 49 -30.23 -40.08 13.10
CA ASP A 49 -28.82 -40.48 13.16
C ASP A 49 -28.42 -41.13 14.50
N THR A 50 -29.07 -40.77 15.60
CA THR A 50 -28.68 -41.23 16.96
C THR A 50 -29.69 -42.19 17.60
N GLY A 51 -30.90 -42.29 17.05
CA GLY A 51 -32.00 -43.06 17.65
C GLY A 51 -32.56 -42.47 18.95
N ILE A 52 -32.08 -41.31 19.40
CA ILE A 52 -32.58 -40.59 20.57
C ILE A 52 -33.76 -39.70 20.13
N GLY A 53 -34.90 -39.81 20.82
CA GLY A 53 -36.13 -39.11 20.40
C GLY A 53 -35.98 -37.59 20.37
N ARG A 54 -36.57 -36.94 19.35
CA ARG A 54 -36.54 -35.46 19.17
C ARG A 54 -36.88 -34.65 20.42
N ASN A 55 -37.81 -35.14 21.25
CA ASN A 55 -38.25 -34.45 22.46
C ASN A 55 -37.17 -34.45 23.55
N THR A 56 -36.30 -35.45 23.55
CA THR A 56 -35.17 -35.53 24.49
C THR A 56 -34.10 -34.50 24.12
N TRP A 57 -33.79 -34.35 22.83
CA TRP A 57 -32.89 -33.32 22.32
C TRP A 57 -33.39 -31.91 22.66
N LYS A 58 -34.66 -31.65 22.34
CA LYS A 58 -35.30 -30.36 22.61
C LYS A 58 -35.35 -30.05 24.12
N ARG A 59 -35.64 -31.02 24.99
CA ARG A 59 -35.76 -30.73 26.42
C ARG A 59 -34.43 -30.55 27.14
N ARG A 60 -33.35 -31.17 26.65
CA ARG A 60 -32.10 -31.28 27.42
C ARG A 60 -30.98 -30.38 26.91
N ILE A 61 -30.90 -30.15 25.61
CA ILE A 61 -29.80 -29.39 24.99
C ILE A 61 -30.26 -28.46 23.86
N GLU A 62 -31.48 -27.92 23.96
CA GLU A 62 -32.02 -26.98 22.95
C GLU A 62 -31.12 -25.77 22.74
N ASP A 63 -30.64 -25.15 23.82
CA ASP A 63 -29.73 -24.00 23.76
C ASP A 63 -28.43 -24.33 23.02
N PHE A 64 -27.83 -25.49 23.32
CA PHE A 64 -26.61 -25.94 22.66
C PHE A 64 -26.82 -26.23 21.17
N ILE A 65 -27.97 -26.81 20.79
CA ILE A 65 -28.32 -27.02 19.38
C ILE A 65 -28.55 -25.69 18.67
N HIS A 66 -29.13 -24.70 19.35
CA HIS A 66 -29.27 -23.35 18.82
C HIS A 66 -27.91 -22.66 18.62
N GLU A 67 -27.01 -22.75 19.59
CA GLU A 67 -25.63 -22.26 19.48
C GLU A 67 -24.89 -22.92 18.31
N LEU A 68 -25.01 -24.25 18.17
CA LEU A 68 -24.45 -24.98 17.04
C LEU A 68 -25.06 -24.54 15.70
N ASN A 69 -26.29 -24.05 15.66
CA ASN A 69 -26.91 -23.57 14.43
C ASN A 69 -26.65 -22.09 14.14
N ARG A 70 -25.97 -21.36 15.05
CA ARG A 70 -25.60 -19.97 14.77
C ARG A 70 -24.52 -19.96 13.68
N PRO A 71 -24.67 -19.10 12.65
CA PRO A 71 -23.61 -18.90 11.68
C PRO A 71 -22.39 -18.37 12.42
N ILE A 72 -21.22 -18.96 12.16
CA ILE A 72 -19.94 -18.40 12.61
C ILE A 72 -19.75 -17.11 11.82
N LEU A 73 -20.12 -15.98 12.43
CA LEU A 73 -19.88 -14.66 11.86
C LEU A 73 -18.36 -14.43 11.90
N ARG A 74 -17.75 -14.27 10.73
CA ARG A 74 -16.40 -13.69 10.66
C ARG A 74 -16.54 -12.21 10.99
N ASP A 75 -15.79 -11.71 11.97
CA ASP A 75 -15.71 -10.28 12.30
C ASP A 75 -14.71 -9.50 11.41
N PHE A 76 -14.33 -10.06 10.25
CA PHE A 76 -13.52 -9.33 9.28
C PHE A 76 -14.44 -8.63 8.30
N GLY A 77 -14.47 -7.29 8.38
CA GLY A 77 -15.19 -6.45 7.45
C GLY A 77 -14.64 -6.64 6.05
N TYR A 78 -15.51 -7.03 5.12
CA TYR A 78 -15.21 -7.08 3.70
C TYR A 78 -14.68 -5.72 3.26
N THR A 79 -13.38 -5.65 3.08
CA THR A 79 -12.71 -4.56 2.38
C THR A 79 -12.00 -5.21 1.20
N ASP A 80 -11.98 -4.54 0.05
CA ASP A 80 -11.45 -5.06 -1.23
C ASP A 80 -9.97 -5.50 -1.20
N SER A 81 -9.32 -5.49 -0.04
CA SER A 81 -7.98 -6.02 0.24
C SER A 81 -7.95 -7.48 0.76
N ASP A 82 -9.08 -8.19 0.80
CA ASP A 82 -9.17 -9.59 1.29
C ASP A 82 -8.54 -10.65 0.35
N GLU A 83 -7.49 -10.30 -0.40
CA GLU A 83 -6.65 -11.28 -1.11
C GLU A 83 -5.77 -12.11 -0.16
N ILE A 84 -5.64 -11.69 1.10
CA ILE A 84 -4.91 -12.47 2.11
C ILE A 84 -5.87 -13.53 2.68
N TYR A 85 -5.89 -14.69 2.04
CA TYR A 85 -6.54 -15.89 2.55
C TYR A 85 -5.86 -16.32 3.86
N PHE A 86 -6.36 -15.84 5.00
CA PHE A 86 -5.99 -16.40 6.29
C PHE A 86 -6.73 -17.73 6.47
N PRO A 87 -6.03 -18.87 6.56
CA PRO A 87 -6.69 -20.13 6.84
C PRO A 87 -7.39 -20.03 8.21
N ASN A 88 -8.56 -20.64 8.37
CA ASN A 88 -9.16 -20.76 9.69
C ASN A 88 -8.62 -22.03 10.35
N ILE A 89 -7.89 -21.88 11.47
CA ILE A 89 -7.29 -22.98 12.23
C ILE A 89 -8.37 -23.99 12.63
N GLU A 90 -9.53 -23.55 13.10
CA GLU A 90 -10.64 -24.45 13.46
C GLU A 90 -11.13 -25.23 12.23
N SER A 91 -11.18 -24.60 11.07
CA SER A 91 -11.56 -25.26 9.82
C SER A 91 -10.54 -26.29 9.35
N ILE A 92 -9.24 -26.08 9.59
CA ILE A 92 -8.17 -27.05 9.30
C ILE A 92 -8.34 -28.29 10.18
N PHE A 93 -8.54 -28.10 11.49
CA PHE A 93 -8.75 -29.22 12.42
C PHE A 93 -10.09 -29.93 12.19
N GLU A 94 -11.12 -29.25 11.68
CA GLU A 94 -12.38 -29.88 11.28
C GLU A 94 -12.26 -30.68 9.97
N ALA A 95 -11.46 -30.22 9.01
CA ALA A 95 -11.29 -30.87 7.71
C ALA A 95 -10.26 -32.01 7.72
N TYR A 96 -9.20 -31.86 8.51
CA TYR A 96 -8.03 -32.76 8.51
C TYR A 96 -7.71 -33.33 9.88
N GLY A 97 -8.60 -33.21 10.87
CA GLY A 97 -8.42 -33.69 12.25
C GLY A 97 -7.95 -35.15 12.37
N ASP A 98 -8.34 -36.00 11.43
CA ASP A 98 -7.98 -37.42 11.39
C ASP A 98 -6.63 -37.69 10.68
N ASP A 99 -6.04 -36.68 10.02
CA ASP A 99 -4.80 -36.73 9.24
C ASP A 99 -3.79 -35.67 9.71
N THR A 100 -2.98 -36.07 10.69
CA THR A 100 -1.97 -35.20 11.32
C THR A 100 -0.95 -34.63 10.34
N GLN A 101 -0.65 -35.33 9.24
CA GLN A 101 0.31 -34.86 8.24
C GLN A 101 -0.23 -33.67 7.46
N LYS A 102 -1.53 -33.67 7.14
CA LYS A 102 -2.17 -32.52 6.46
C LYS A 102 -2.26 -31.30 7.36
N ILE A 103 -2.53 -31.49 8.65
CA ILE A 103 -2.53 -30.38 9.62
C ILE A 103 -1.13 -29.75 9.70
N ILE A 104 -0.08 -30.56 9.76
CA ILE A 104 1.32 -30.08 9.77
C ILE A 104 1.61 -29.26 8.50
N ASN A 105 1.17 -29.73 7.33
CA ASN A 105 1.37 -28.99 6.08
C ASN A 105 0.64 -27.65 6.05
N GLU A 106 -0.61 -27.59 6.52
CA GLU A 106 -1.37 -26.33 6.63
C GLU A 106 -0.72 -25.37 7.65
N LEU A 107 -0.17 -25.89 8.75
CA LEU A 107 0.57 -25.06 9.72
C LEU A 107 1.91 -24.56 9.17
N HIS A 108 2.61 -25.33 8.35
CA HIS A 108 3.78 -24.84 7.62
C HIS A 108 3.42 -23.75 6.62
N HIS A 109 2.24 -23.84 5.99
CA HIS A 109 1.77 -22.76 5.12
C HIS A 109 1.53 -21.47 5.91
N PHE A 110 0.99 -21.56 7.13
CA PHE A 110 0.91 -20.42 8.04
C PHE A 110 2.27 -19.84 8.42
N GLU A 111 3.23 -20.70 8.73
CA GLU A 111 4.59 -20.27 9.08
C GLU A 111 5.24 -19.49 7.94
N LEU A 112 5.10 -19.97 6.70
CA LEU A 112 5.57 -19.28 5.50
C LEU A 112 4.88 -17.93 5.29
N LEU A 113 3.55 -17.88 5.36
CA LEU A 113 2.79 -16.63 5.23
C LEU A 113 3.18 -15.63 6.31
N PHE A 114 3.41 -16.09 7.54
CA PHE A 114 3.84 -15.21 8.63
C PHE A 114 5.24 -14.66 8.39
N GLN A 115 6.16 -15.49 7.88
CA GLN A 115 7.51 -15.05 7.55
C GLN A 115 7.48 -14.03 6.38
N GLU A 116 6.72 -14.30 5.32
CA GLU A 116 6.55 -13.39 4.18
C GLU A 116 6.00 -12.02 4.63
N LEU A 117 4.94 -12.02 5.45
CA LEU A 117 4.37 -10.79 6.00
C LEU A 117 5.36 -10.04 6.89
N TYR A 118 6.17 -10.75 7.67
CA TYR A 118 7.19 -10.14 8.50
C TYR A 118 8.28 -9.47 7.65
N GLU A 119 8.76 -10.15 6.61
CA GLU A 119 9.75 -9.64 5.66
C GLU A 119 9.20 -8.44 4.85
N GLU A 120 7.95 -8.49 4.43
CA GLU A 120 7.32 -7.37 3.74
C GLU A 120 7.20 -6.15 4.66
N ARG A 121 6.78 -6.37 5.92
CA ARG A 121 6.69 -5.31 6.93
C ARG A 121 8.05 -4.68 7.23
N THR A 122 9.12 -5.46 7.35
CA THR A 122 10.46 -4.90 7.58
C THR A 122 10.94 -4.09 6.37
N ASN A 123 10.74 -4.59 5.16
CA ASN A 123 11.07 -3.88 3.93
C ASN A 123 10.28 -2.56 3.79
N LEU A 124 8.98 -2.58 4.07
CA LEU A 124 8.15 -1.37 4.08
C LEU A 124 8.64 -0.36 5.11
N LYS A 125 9.04 -0.82 6.31
CA LYS A 125 9.61 0.07 7.34
C LYS A 125 10.92 0.71 6.88
N GLU A 126 11.80 -0.04 6.22
CA GLU A 126 13.04 0.51 5.64
C GLU A 126 12.76 1.53 4.53
N LYS A 127 11.81 1.24 3.64
CA LYS A 127 11.37 2.18 2.60
C LYS A 127 10.82 3.48 3.19
N LEU A 128 10.05 3.37 4.27
CA LEU A 128 9.49 4.53 4.99
C LEU A 128 10.62 5.39 5.58
N ALA A 129 11.60 4.78 6.25
CA ALA A 129 12.77 5.49 6.78
C ALA A 129 13.58 6.20 5.67
N ARG A 130 13.73 5.57 4.49
CA ARG A 130 14.36 6.22 3.33
C ARG A 130 13.55 7.40 2.82
N LEU A 131 12.22 7.28 2.75
CA LEU A 131 11.33 8.37 2.35
C LEU A 131 11.42 9.57 3.30
N GLU A 132 11.48 9.32 4.61
CA GLU A 132 11.70 10.38 5.60
C GLU A 132 13.05 11.09 5.35
N SER A 133 14.12 10.34 5.10
CA SER A 133 15.42 10.95 4.76
C SER A 133 15.40 11.77 3.47
N PHE A 134 14.57 11.41 2.49
CA PHE A 134 14.42 12.21 1.27
C PHE A 134 13.62 13.48 1.52
N LYS A 135 12.64 13.46 2.42
CA LYS A 135 11.89 14.65 2.81
C LYS A 135 12.81 15.71 3.41
N ASP A 136 13.70 15.30 4.31
CA ASP A 136 14.67 16.22 4.93
C ASP A 136 15.61 16.83 3.89
N LYS A 137 16.13 16.01 2.95
CA LYS A 137 16.97 16.49 1.85
C LYS A 137 16.23 17.44 0.91
N ILE A 138 14.96 17.17 0.62
CA ILE A 138 14.14 18.07 -0.21
C ILE A 138 14.02 19.42 0.50
N GLU A 139 13.76 19.44 1.81
CA GLU A 139 13.67 20.69 2.57
C GLU A 139 14.99 21.47 2.54
N GLU A 140 16.12 20.78 2.76
CA GLU A 140 17.47 21.36 2.66
C GLU A 140 17.75 21.97 1.28
N TYR A 141 17.52 21.21 0.20
CA TYR A 141 17.73 21.71 -1.16
C TYR A 141 16.78 22.86 -1.52
N THR A 142 15.54 22.83 -1.03
CA THR A 142 14.58 23.92 -1.26
C THR A 142 15.05 25.21 -0.58
N MET A 143 15.59 25.12 0.64
CA MET A 143 16.20 26.27 1.31
C MET A 143 17.45 26.77 0.57
N ALA A 144 18.32 25.87 0.12
CA ALA A 144 19.52 26.23 -0.64
C ALA A 144 19.17 26.96 -1.95
N ILE A 145 18.19 26.46 -2.71
CA ILE A 145 17.69 27.10 -3.93
C ILE A 145 17.13 28.49 -3.64
N SER A 146 16.34 28.64 -2.56
CA SER A 146 15.80 29.94 -2.16
C SER A 146 16.90 30.96 -1.83
N ASN A 147 17.96 30.52 -1.14
CA ASN A 147 19.11 31.37 -0.84
C ASN A 147 19.88 31.78 -2.10
N LEU A 148 20.18 30.81 -2.99
CA LEU A 148 20.84 31.10 -4.27
C LEU A 148 20.01 32.06 -5.14
N GLN A 149 18.69 31.90 -5.17
CA GLN A 149 17.80 32.83 -5.89
C GLN A 149 17.87 34.25 -5.32
N LYS A 150 17.97 34.40 -3.99
CA LYS A 150 18.17 35.71 -3.35
C LYS A 150 19.53 36.31 -3.71
N GLU A 151 20.59 35.52 -3.71
CA GLU A 151 21.94 35.96 -4.10
C GLU A 151 21.98 36.40 -5.56
N VAL A 152 21.45 35.58 -6.48
CA VAL A 152 21.35 35.93 -7.91
C VAL A 152 20.57 37.22 -8.09
N LYS A 153 19.45 37.39 -7.39
CA LYS A 153 18.67 38.63 -7.43
C LYS A 153 19.46 39.82 -6.88
N HIS A 154 20.18 39.65 -5.78
CA HIS A 154 21.02 40.69 -5.19
C HIS A 154 22.11 41.16 -6.16
N TYR A 155 22.88 40.23 -6.71
CA TYR A 155 23.94 40.55 -7.67
C TYR A 155 23.40 41.13 -8.98
N LYS A 156 22.23 40.65 -9.45
CA LYS A 156 21.56 41.25 -10.61
C LYS A 156 21.18 42.69 -10.34
N THR A 157 20.54 42.99 -9.21
CA THR A 157 20.20 44.37 -8.83
C THR A 157 21.44 45.24 -8.69
N LEU A 158 22.50 44.72 -8.08
CA LEU A 158 23.76 45.46 -7.91
C LEU A 158 24.41 45.76 -9.27
N TYR A 159 24.42 44.79 -10.18
CA TYR A 159 24.88 44.99 -11.55
C TYR A 159 24.04 46.06 -12.28
N GLU A 160 22.71 45.96 -12.23
CA GLU A 160 21.81 46.94 -12.83
C GLU A 160 22.03 48.35 -12.25
N GLN A 161 22.23 48.46 -10.93
CA GLN A 161 22.54 49.73 -10.27
C GLN A 161 23.88 50.31 -10.74
N ILE A 162 24.93 49.50 -10.84
CA ILE A 162 26.25 49.94 -11.35
C ILE A 162 26.13 50.39 -12.80
N VAL A 163 25.40 49.64 -13.63
CA VAL A 163 25.20 49.96 -15.05
C VAL A 163 24.44 51.28 -15.22
N VAL A 164 23.35 51.47 -14.47
CA VAL A 164 22.57 52.72 -14.53
C VAL A 164 23.39 53.90 -14.01
N SER A 165 24.03 53.76 -12.85
CA SER A 165 24.86 54.83 -12.25
C SER A 165 26.06 55.21 -13.11
N SER A 166 26.61 54.28 -13.89
CA SER A 166 27.68 54.55 -14.85
C SER A 166 27.29 55.55 -15.96
N THR A 167 25.99 55.62 -16.29
CA THR A 167 25.47 56.59 -17.27
C THR A 167 25.48 58.04 -16.74
N GLU A 168 25.46 58.21 -15.42
CA GLU A 168 25.43 59.52 -14.77
C GLU A 168 26.83 59.97 -14.38
N THR A 169 27.28 61.09 -14.93
CA THR A 169 28.65 61.61 -14.79
C THR A 169 29.11 61.75 -13.34
N HIS A 170 28.23 62.22 -12.46
CA HIS A 170 28.55 62.48 -11.06
C HIS A 170 28.61 61.21 -10.20
N LEU A 171 27.69 60.26 -10.41
CA LEU A 171 27.70 58.97 -9.70
C LEU A 171 28.83 58.05 -10.18
N ARG A 172 29.20 58.17 -11.46
CA ARG A 172 30.30 57.41 -12.05
C ARG A 172 31.65 57.72 -11.37
N ASP A 173 31.91 58.99 -11.08
CA ASP A 173 33.13 59.42 -10.41
C ASP A 173 33.17 58.95 -8.93
N GLU A 174 32.02 58.87 -8.25
CA GLU A 174 31.90 58.31 -6.89
C GLU A 174 32.17 56.80 -6.82
N ILE A 175 31.78 56.06 -7.86
CA ILE A 175 31.99 54.59 -7.96
C ILE A 175 33.39 54.26 -8.54
N GLY A 176 34.16 55.27 -8.96
CA GLY A 176 35.53 55.11 -9.47
C GLY A 176 35.60 54.58 -10.91
N LEU A 177 34.51 54.68 -11.68
CA LEU A 177 34.46 54.29 -13.08
C LEU A 177 34.97 55.45 -13.96
N LYS A 178 35.86 55.15 -14.91
CA LYS A 178 36.45 56.18 -15.80
C LYS A 178 35.58 56.50 -17.01
N ASP A 179 34.70 55.60 -17.40
CA ASP A 179 33.89 55.71 -18.61
C ASP A 179 32.51 55.07 -18.40
N ASN A 180 31.56 55.43 -19.25
CA ASN A 180 30.21 54.86 -19.23
C ASN A 180 30.25 53.40 -19.74
N LEU A 181 29.74 52.46 -18.94
CA LEU A 181 29.68 51.04 -19.28
C LEU A 181 28.67 50.74 -20.39
N LEU A 182 27.71 51.63 -20.62
CA LEU A 182 26.73 51.55 -21.71
C LEU A 182 26.84 52.75 -22.63
N ASP A 183 27.75 52.67 -23.60
CA ASP A 183 27.84 53.66 -24.66
C ASP A 183 27.25 53.15 -25.98
N PHE A 184 25.99 53.50 -26.21
CA PHE A 184 25.28 53.19 -27.44
C PHE A 184 25.68 54.10 -28.62
N ASN A 185 26.40 55.21 -28.37
CA ASN A 185 26.69 56.23 -29.37
C ASN A 185 28.08 56.11 -30.00
N THR A 186 29.08 55.53 -29.33
CA THR A 186 30.43 55.39 -29.90
C THR A 186 30.56 54.31 -30.97
N ASN A 187 29.64 53.34 -31.04
CA ASN A 187 29.63 52.33 -32.12
C ASN A 187 28.21 51.88 -32.49
N PHE A 188 27.37 52.80 -33.00
CA PHE A 188 26.00 52.52 -33.47
C PHE A 188 25.92 51.23 -34.32
N ASN A 189 26.80 51.08 -35.32
CA ASN A 189 26.83 49.90 -36.19
C ASN A 189 27.22 48.57 -35.49
N LYS A 190 27.99 48.61 -34.38
CA LYS A 190 28.31 47.41 -33.59
C LYS A 190 27.26 47.10 -32.52
N ASN A 191 26.40 48.06 -32.20
CA ASN A 191 25.43 47.92 -31.11
C ASN A 191 24.01 47.59 -31.60
N ILE A 192 23.75 47.68 -32.92
CA ILE A 192 22.43 47.40 -33.54
C ILE A 192 22.22 45.92 -33.85
N SER A 193 23.29 45.14 -34.01
CA SER A 193 23.19 43.75 -34.44
C SER A 193 23.66 42.78 -33.37
N LEU A 194 22.78 41.87 -32.96
CA LEU A 194 23.13 40.72 -32.10
C LEU A 194 24.08 39.73 -32.81
N ASN A 195 24.30 39.86 -34.13
CA ASN A 195 25.26 39.02 -34.87
C ASN A 195 26.69 39.17 -34.34
N ASN A 196 27.00 40.28 -33.67
CA ASN A 196 28.33 40.55 -33.12
C ASN A 196 28.61 39.67 -31.88
N LEU A 197 27.54 39.19 -31.22
CA LEU A 197 27.64 38.22 -30.13
C LEU A 197 27.92 36.80 -30.65
N GLN A 198 27.63 36.50 -31.91
CA GLN A 198 27.89 35.18 -32.50
C GLN A 198 29.37 34.81 -32.42
N HIS A 199 30.29 35.77 -32.55
CA HIS A 199 31.73 35.54 -32.39
C HIS A 199 32.15 35.18 -30.96
N HIS A 200 31.32 35.47 -29.95
CA HIS A 200 31.58 35.13 -28.56
C HIS A 200 31.04 33.75 -28.17
N PHE A 201 30.22 33.13 -29.03
CA PHE A 201 29.72 31.78 -28.83
C PHE A 201 30.40 30.81 -29.81
N PRO A 202 30.64 29.55 -29.42
CA PRO A 202 31.16 28.56 -30.35
C PRO A 202 30.11 28.29 -31.43
N GLU A 203 30.54 28.11 -32.68
CA GLU A 203 29.65 27.66 -33.75
C GLU A 203 29.04 26.30 -33.39
N ILE A 204 27.74 26.33 -33.10
CA ILE A 204 26.90 25.17 -32.81
C ILE A 204 26.49 24.57 -34.15
N LEU A 205 26.60 23.26 -34.28
CA LEU A 205 26.03 22.56 -35.43
C LEU A 205 24.51 22.56 -35.27
N GLU A 206 23.81 23.35 -36.09
CA GLU A 206 22.36 23.31 -36.21
C GLU A 206 21.96 22.15 -37.12
N ASP A 207 21.30 21.14 -36.57
CA ASP A 207 20.57 20.17 -37.39
C ASP A 207 19.07 20.24 -37.07
N VAL A 208 18.29 20.27 -38.14
CA VAL A 208 16.83 20.41 -38.22
C VAL A 208 16.07 19.21 -37.62
N VAL A 209 16.74 18.35 -36.84
CA VAL A 209 16.11 17.22 -36.14
C VAL A 209 16.72 17.11 -34.74
N ASP A 210 15.93 17.53 -33.76
CA ASP A 210 16.27 17.82 -32.36
C ASP A 210 16.65 16.58 -31.50
N ASN A 211 17.19 15.51 -32.08
CA ASN A 211 17.28 14.19 -31.40
C ASN A 211 18.61 13.43 -31.57
N ASP A 212 19.67 14.04 -32.13
CA ASP A 212 20.99 13.41 -32.15
C ASP A 212 21.80 13.77 -30.90
N GLU A 213 21.83 12.83 -29.95
CA GLU A 213 22.54 12.96 -28.67
C GLU A 213 24.06 13.14 -28.85
N THR A 214 24.63 12.63 -29.95
CA THR A 214 26.06 12.79 -30.23
C THR A 214 26.44 14.21 -30.65
N ILE A 215 25.53 14.94 -31.31
CA ILE A 215 25.72 16.35 -31.68
C ILE A 215 25.63 17.25 -30.45
N ARG A 216 24.67 16.96 -29.54
CA ARG A 216 24.52 17.67 -28.27
C ARG A 216 25.75 17.56 -27.38
N VAL A 217 26.31 16.37 -27.23
CA VAL A 217 27.54 16.15 -26.43
C VAL A 217 28.72 16.94 -27.00
N LYS A 218 28.91 16.92 -28.34
CA LYS A 218 29.99 17.68 -29.00
C LYS A 218 29.83 19.19 -28.86
N ASN A 219 28.61 19.71 -28.99
CA ASN A 219 28.34 21.13 -28.79
C ASN A 219 28.58 21.54 -27.32
N MET A 220 28.25 20.68 -26.36
CA MET A 220 28.49 20.91 -24.93
C MET A 220 29.98 20.89 -24.58
N GLU A 221 30.77 20.01 -25.17
CA GLU A 221 32.23 20.01 -25.00
C GLU A 221 32.88 21.29 -25.53
N LYS A 222 32.45 21.78 -26.70
CA LYS A 222 32.92 23.07 -27.25
C LYS A 222 32.62 24.23 -26.29
N LEU A 223 31.42 24.29 -25.72
CA LEU A 223 31.04 25.30 -24.73
C LEU A 223 31.88 25.21 -23.45
N LYS A 224 32.11 24.00 -22.93
CA LYS A 224 32.94 23.78 -21.73
C LYS A 224 34.39 24.21 -21.95
N ASN A 225 34.94 23.96 -23.14
CA ASN A 225 36.31 24.34 -23.48
C ASN A 225 36.49 25.86 -23.59
N GLN A 226 35.51 26.56 -24.18
CA GLN A 226 35.56 28.01 -24.34
C GLN A 226 35.29 28.76 -23.03
N PHE A 227 34.40 28.23 -22.18
CA PHE A 227 34.02 28.83 -20.89
C PHE A 227 34.49 27.99 -19.71
N ASN A 228 35.73 27.54 -19.73
CA ASN A 228 36.32 26.67 -18.71
C ASN A 228 36.16 27.21 -17.26
N ASN A 229 36.14 28.53 -17.06
CA ASN A 229 35.99 29.17 -15.75
C ASN A 229 34.56 29.07 -15.18
N LEU A 230 33.55 28.76 -16.01
CA LEU A 230 32.16 28.58 -15.58
C LEU A 230 31.84 27.11 -15.21
N PHE A 231 32.73 26.18 -15.59
CA PHE A 231 32.52 24.73 -15.43
C PHE A 231 33.61 24.04 -14.61
N LYS A 232 34.53 24.80 -14.02
CA LYS A 232 35.47 24.29 -13.01
C LYS A 232 34.83 24.44 -11.63
N GLU A 233 34.75 23.33 -10.91
CA GLU A 233 34.57 23.31 -9.45
C GLU A 233 35.80 23.86 -8.74
#